data_AF-A0A6B2GHC4-F1
#
_entry.id   AF-A0A6B2GHC4-F1
#
_cell.length_a   1.000
_cell.length_b   1.000
_cell.length_c   1.000
_cell.angle_alpha   90.00
_cell.angle_beta   90.00
_cell.angle_gamma   90.00
#
_symmetry.space_group_name_H-M   'P 1'
#
loop_
_entity.id
_entity.type
_entity.pdbx_description
1 polymer ?
#
loop_
_entity_poly.entity_id
_entity_poly.type
_entity_poly.pdbx_seq_one_letter_code
_entity_poly.pdbx_strand_id
1 'polypeptide(L)'
;TTLNPEDLDIDSILLLEDGHCFKESVLNICKSSSKKENQQFILESGSFDTLIKLSKEGLGMTLLPYLHTLDLQVDKKYLRPFNKPEPAREVSLIFHKAQLKIQLIDALKKTIDSVIRGAIAFYDVKIVSPLNKKKGA
;
A
#
# COMPACT_ATOMS: atom_id res chain seq x y z
N THR A 1 -5.31 -4.78 -18.28
CA THR A 1 -4.05 -5.55 -18.19
C THR A 1 -3.60 -5.56 -16.76
N THR A 2 -3.20 -6.72 -16.25
CA THR A 2 -2.63 -6.89 -14.92
C THR A 2 -1.12 -6.64 -14.94
N LEU A 3 -0.52 -6.33 -13.80
CA LEU A 3 0.92 -6.04 -13.66
C LEU A 3 1.60 -7.04 -12.71
N ASN A 4 2.89 -7.31 -12.93
CA ASN A 4 3.76 -7.91 -11.94
C ASN A 4 4.50 -6.82 -11.15
N PRO A 5 4.90 -7.07 -9.90
CA PRO A 5 5.75 -6.14 -9.16
C PRO A 5 7.08 -5.82 -9.86
N GLU A 6 7.60 -6.74 -10.68
CA GLU A 6 8.82 -6.55 -11.47
C GLU A 6 8.63 -5.63 -12.69
N ASP A 7 7.38 -5.35 -13.09
CA ASP A 7 7.08 -4.44 -14.20
C ASP A 7 7.12 -2.96 -13.76
N LEU A 8 7.31 -2.70 -12.47
CA LEU A 8 7.29 -1.37 -11.88
C LEU A 8 8.67 -0.73 -11.95
N ASP A 9 8.75 0.41 -12.64
CA ASP A 9 9.93 1.27 -12.62
C ASP A 9 9.80 2.30 -11.49
N ILE A 10 10.69 2.26 -10.50
CA ILE A 10 10.64 3.13 -9.33
C ILE A 10 10.73 4.61 -9.68
N ASP A 11 11.47 4.94 -10.75
CA ASP A 11 11.67 6.32 -11.20
C ASP A 11 10.38 6.92 -11.80
N SER A 12 9.38 6.07 -12.08
CA SER A 12 8.07 6.47 -12.59
C SER A 12 6.96 6.46 -11.52
N ILE A 13 7.29 6.16 -10.25
CA ILE A 13 6.32 6.01 -9.18
C ILE A 13 6.27 7.26 -8.29
N LEU A 14 5.08 7.82 -8.18
CA LEU A 14 4.75 8.89 -7.24
C LEU A 14 4.52 8.30 -5.84
N LEU A 15 5.26 8.80 -4.85
CA LEU A 15 5.28 8.31 -3.47
C LEU A 15 4.72 9.36 -2.51
N LEU A 16 4.22 8.90 -1.36
CA LEU A 16 3.88 9.81 -0.26
C LEU A 16 5.15 10.38 0.39
N GLU A 17 4.98 11.49 1.12
CA GLU A 17 6.03 12.09 1.97
C GLU A 17 6.63 11.13 3.01
N ASP A 18 7.85 11.44 3.43
CA ASP A 18 8.48 10.76 4.56
C ASP A 18 7.58 10.81 5.81
N GLY A 19 7.54 9.69 6.55
CA GLY A 19 6.66 9.53 7.71
C GLY A 19 5.40 8.69 7.45
N HIS A 20 5.12 8.36 6.19
CA HIS A 20 4.07 7.40 5.83
C HIS A 20 4.63 6.00 5.61
N CYS A 21 4.27 5.04 6.48
CA CYS A 21 4.67 3.62 6.36
C CYS A 21 4.26 2.93 5.04
N PHE A 22 3.41 3.59 4.26
CA PHE A 22 3.02 3.18 2.93
C PHE A 22 4.17 3.32 1.92
N LYS A 23 5.03 4.33 2.06
CA LYS A 23 6.20 4.54 1.20
C LYS A 23 7.11 3.31 1.21
N GLU A 24 7.48 2.82 2.40
CA GLU A 24 8.31 1.62 2.53
C GLU A 24 7.62 0.37 1.95
N SER A 25 6.29 0.28 2.10
CA SER A 25 5.52 -0.81 1.52
C SER A 25 5.63 -0.82 -0.01
N VAL A 26 5.51 0.35 -0.65
CA VAL A 26 5.69 0.51 -2.09
C VAL A 26 7.11 0.15 -2.53
N LEU A 27 8.12 0.67 -1.83
CA LEU A 27 9.53 0.39 -2.12
C LEU A 27 9.85 -1.11 -2.03
N ASN A 28 9.27 -1.81 -1.06
CA ASN A 28 9.45 -3.25 -0.88
C ASN A 28 8.73 -4.07 -1.96
N ILE A 29 7.62 -3.57 -2.52
CA ILE A 29 6.92 -4.20 -3.66
C ILE A 29 7.75 -4.09 -4.93
N CYS A 30 8.33 -2.92 -5.21
CA CYS A 30 9.12 -2.65 -6.41
C CYS A 30 10.50 -3.35 -6.40
N LYS A 31 10.75 -4.24 -5.42
CA LYS A 31 11.94 -5.10 -5.26
C LYS A 31 13.24 -4.45 -5.72
N SER A 32 13.78 -3.50 -4.96
CA SER A 32 15.23 -3.20 -4.95
C SER A 32 15.90 -3.21 -6.33
N SER A 33 15.31 -2.55 -7.33
CA SER A 33 15.96 -2.31 -8.61
C SER A 33 17.10 -1.33 -8.36
N SER A 34 18.27 -1.92 -8.12
CA SER A 34 19.62 -1.40 -8.34
C SER A 34 19.91 0.02 -7.86
N LYS A 35 20.83 0.13 -6.89
CA LYS A 35 21.72 1.28 -6.67
C LYS A 35 21.90 2.14 -7.94
N LYS A 36 21.14 3.23 -8.08
CA LYS A 36 21.43 4.30 -9.02
C LYS A 36 21.02 5.63 -8.42
N GLU A 37 21.97 6.56 -8.43
CA GLU A 37 21.99 7.87 -7.78
C GLU A 37 21.15 8.93 -8.50
N ASN A 38 20.22 8.54 -9.37
CA ASN A 38 19.42 9.49 -10.14
C ASN A 38 17.96 9.45 -9.69
N GLN A 39 17.70 10.03 -8.51
CA GLN A 39 16.33 10.35 -8.07
C GLN A 39 15.78 11.47 -8.96
N GLN A 40 15.21 11.12 -10.11
CA GLN A 40 14.42 12.05 -10.89
C GLN A 40 13.03 12.18 -10.23
N PHE A 41 12.78 13.36 -9.66
CA PHE A 41 11.50 13.83 -9.13
C PHE A 41 10.76 12.85 -8.20
N ILE A 42 11.26 12.73 -6.96
CA ILE A 42 10.41 12.27 -5.86
C ILE A 42 9.47 13.43 -5.50
N LEU A 43 8.31 13.47 -6.15
CA LEU A 43 7.25 14.41 -5.79
C LEU A 43 6.44 13.79 -4.68
N GLU A 44 6.83 14.16 -3.47
CA GLU A 44 6.18 13.68 -2.26
C GLU A 44 4.88 14.45 -2.02
N SER A 45 3.81 13.72 -1.69
CA SER A 45 2.57 14.33 -1.22
C SER A 45 2.08 13.64 0.05
N GLY A 46 1.55 14.39 1.01
CA GLY A 46 0.89 13.81 2.18
C GLY A 46 -0.48 13.14 1.91
N SER A 47 -1.01 13.16 0.68
CA SER A 47 -2.35 12.63 0.38
C SER A 47 -2.41 11.78 -0.90
N PHE A 48 -3.12 10.64 -0.81
CA PHE A 48 -3.46 9.79 -1.96
C PHE A 48 -4.21 10.55 -3.06
N ASP A 49 -5.12 11.47 -2.70
CA ASP A 49 -5.88 12.24 -3.69
C ASP A 49 -4.98 13.07 -4.60
N THR A 50 -3.92 13.64 -4.02
CA THR A 50 -2.94 14.42 -4.78
C THR A 50 -2.13 13.51 -5.70
N LEU A 51 -1.66 12.35 -5.21
CA LEU A 51 -0.95 11.39 -6.04
C LEU A 51 -1.80 10.91 -7.23
N ILE A 52 -3.09 10.69 -7.01
CA ILE A 52 -4.04 10.30 -8.07
C ILE A 52 -4.18 11.42 -9.10
N LYS A 53 -4.32 12.67 -8.67
CA LYS A 53 -4.40 13.83 -9.58
C LYS A 53 -3.14 13.96 -10.41
N LEU A 54 -1.96 13.92 -9.79
CA LEU A 54 -0.67 14.02 -10.48
C LEU A 54 -0.46 12.87 -11.47
N SER A 55 -0.86 11.66 -11.09
CA SER A 55 -0.81 10.51 -11.99
C SER A 55 -1.71 10.70 -13.21
N LYS A 56 -2.91 11.29 -13.05
CA LYS A 56 -3.82 11.61 -14.15
C LYS A 56 -3.29 12.71 -15.08
N GLU A 57 -2.49 13.64 -14.56
CA GLU A 57 -1.79 14.66 -15.35
C GLU A 57 -0.53 14.11 -16.05
N GLY A 58 -0.23 12.81 -15.90
CA GLY A 58 0.84 12.14 -16.62
C GLY A 58 2.22 12.25 -15.97
N LEU A 59 2.29 12.67 -14.69
CA LEU A 59 3.58 12.77 -13.97
C LEU A 59 4.13 11.42 -13.51
N GLY A 60 3.36 10.34 -13.64
CA GLY A 60 3.79 8.99 -13.26
C GLY A 60 2.62 8.10 -12.88
N MET A 61 2.94 6.96 -12.27
CA MET A 61 1.96 6.07 -11.67
C MET A 61 2.07 6.09 -10.15
N THR A 62 1.04 5.64 -9.45
CA THR A 62 1.12 5.45 -8.00
C THR A 62 0.42 4.16 -7.61
N LEU A 63 0.76 3.68 -6.42
CA LEU A 63 0.16 2.49 -5.81
C LEU A 63 -0.90 2.94 -4.83
N LEU A 64 -2.04 2.25 -4.85
CA LEU A 64 -3.16 2.56 -3.96
C LEU A 64 -3.51 1.32 -3.12
N PRO A 65 -3.77 1.48 -1.81
CA PRO A 65 -4.44 0.45 -1.03
C PRO A 65 -5.81 0.14 -1.64
N TYR A 66 -6.19 -1.13 -1.67
CA TYR A 66 -7.46 -1.58 -2.25
C TYR A 66 -8.67 -0.75 -1.81
N LEU A 67 -8.79 -0.43 -0.51
CA LEU A 67 -9.92 0.34 0.01
C LEU A 67 -10.04 1.75 -0.59
N HIS A 68 -8.92 2.42 -0.91
CA HIS A 68 -8.97 3.74 -1.55
C HIS A 68 -9.50 3.65 -3.00
N THR A 69 -9.36 2.49 -3.65
CA THR A 69 -9.86 2.30 -5.01
C THR A 69 -11.37 2.19 -5.09
N LEU A 70 -12.05 1.90 -3.97
CA LEU A 70 -13.51 1.76 -3.91
C LEU A 70 -14.20 3.11 -4.18
N ASP A 71 -13.57 4.21 -3.79
CA ASP A 71 -14.10 5.58 -3.94
C ASP A 71 -13.86 6.16 -5.35
N LEU A 72 -13.07 5.50 -6.19
CA LEU A 72 -12.67 5.99 -7.52
C LEU A 72 -13.67 5.68 -8.63
N GLN A 73 -14.95 6.03 -8.46
CA GLN A 73 -16.04 5.75 -9.40
C GLN A 73 -15.72 6.09 -10.87
N VAL A 74 -15.27 7.33 -11.15
CA VAL A 74 -14.98 7.83 -12.51
C VAL A 74 -13.61 7.36 -13.02
N ASP A 75 -12.67 7.16 -12.10
CA ASP A 75 -11.26 6.91 -12.41
C ASP A 75 -10.90 5.41 -12.45
N LYS A 76 -11.88 4.50 -12.29
CA LYS A 76 -11.65 3.03 -12.35
C LYS A 76 -10.92 2.59 -13.61
N LYS A 77 -11.09 3.29 -14.73
CA LYS A 77 -10.42 3.00 -16.01
C LYS A 77 -8.88 3.13 -15.95
N TYR A 78 -8.35 3.88 -14.99
CA TYR A 78 -6.91 4.05 -14.78
C TYR A 78 -6.32 2.97 -13.86
N LEU A 79 -7.16 2.24 -13.11
CA LEU A 79 -6.70 1.21 -12.19
C LEU A 79 -6.17 -0.01 -12.96
N ARG A 80 -5.06 -0.55 -12.48
CA ARG A 80 -4.43 -1.77 -12.97
C ARG A 80 -4.15 -2.68 -11.77
N PRO A 81 -4.84 -3.84 -11.66
CA PRO A 81 -4.57 -4.78 -10.58
C PRO A 81 -3.26 -5.53 -10.83
N PHE A 82 -2.68 -6.09 -9.77
CA PHE A 82 -1.55 -7.02 -9.89
C PHE A 82 -2.00 -8.40 -10.36
N ASN A 83 -1.07 -9.17 -10.91
CA ASN A 83 -1.24 -10.61 -11.06
C ASN A 83 -1.28 -11.28 -9.69
N LYS A 84 -2.08 -12.35 -9.58
CA LYS A 84 -2.10 -13.18 -8.38
C LYS A 84 -0.75 -13.92 -8.18
N PRO A 85 -0.26 -14.06 -6.94
CA PRO A 85 -0.83 -13.50 -5.72
C PRO A 85 -0.53 -12.00 -5.59
N GLU A 86 -1.57 -11.20 -5.34
CA GLU A 86 -1.44 -9.74 -5.29
C GLU A 86 -0.61 -9.33 -4.06
N PRO A 87 0.30 -8.34 -4.18
CA PRO A 87 1.01 -7.82 -3.02
C PRO A 87 0.02 -7.14 -2.06
N ALA A 88 0.01 -7.58 -0.81
CA ALA A 88 -0.86 -7.03 0.21
C ALA A 88 -0.06 -6.63 1.46
N ARG A 89 -0.61 -5.68 2.21
CA ARG A 89 -0.10 -5.31 3.54
C ARG A 89 -1.01 -5.89 4.62
N GLU A 90 -0.42 -6.19 5.76
CA GLU A 90 -1.18 -6.52 6.97
C GLU A 90 -1.62 -5.22 7.68
N VAL A 91 -2.87 -5.19 8.15
CA VAL A 91 -3.36 -4.14 9.05
C VAL A 91 -3.64 -4.79 10.40
N SER A 92 -2.94 -4.33 11.44
CA SER A 92 -2.95 -4.97 12.76
C SER A 92 -3.34 -3.96 13.85
N LEU A 93 -4.03 -4.43 14.89
CA LEU A 93 -4.29 -3.66 16.11
C LEU A 93 -3.17 -3.93 17.11
N ILE A 94 -2.52 -2.88 17.59
CA ILE A 94 -1.47 -2.96 18.61
C ILE A 94 -2.03 -2.40 19.92
N PHE A 95 -1.79 -3.11 21.02
CA PHE A 95 -2.23 -2.71 22.35
C PHE A 95 -1.22 -3.14 23.42
N HIS A 96 -1.31 -2.51 24.59
CA HIS A 96 -0.38 -2.75 25.69
C HIS A 96 -0.49 -4.19 26.23
N LYS A 97 0.66 -4.81 26.54
CA LYS A 97 0.77 -6.21 27.00
C LYS A 97 -0.05 -6.51 28.27
N ALA A 98 -0.31 -5.49 29.10
CA ALA A 98 -1.12 -5.64 30.31
C ALA A 98 -2.60 -5.93 30.04
N GLN A 99 -3.10 -5.76 28.80
CA GLN A 99 -4.44 -6.18 28.37
C GLN A 99 -5.62 -5.63 29.21
N LEU A 100 -5.43 -4.50 29.90
CA LEU A 100 -6.40 -3.94 30.86
C LEU A 100 -7.79 -3.64 30.27
N LYS A 101 -7.91 -3.48 28.95
CA LYS A 101 -9.16 -3.18 28.24
C LYS A 101 -9.43 -4.18 27.11
N ILE A 102 -9.05 -5.45 27.28
CA ILE A 102 -9.11 -6.44 26.18
C ILE A 102 -10.52 -6.59 25.59
N GLN A 103 -11.58 -6.55 26.41
CA GLN A 103 -12.95 -6.63 25.92
C GLN A 103 -13.30 -5.48 24.95
N LEU A 104 -12.79 -4.27 25.20
CA LEU A 104 -12.98 -3.12 24.31
C LEU A 104 -12.18 -3.30 23.01
N ILE A 105 -10.96 -3.81 23.10
CA ILE A 105 -10.11 -4.10 21.94
C ILE A 105 -10.76 -5.17 21.06
N ASP A 106 -11.31 -6.22 21.65
CA ASP A 106 -12.03 -7.27 20.93
C ASP A 106 -13.31 -6.75 20.27
N ALA A 107 -14.07 -5.89 20.96
CA ALA A 107 -15.23 -5.24 20.38
C ALA A 107 -14.85 -4.35 19.18
N LEU A 108 -13.77 -3.58 19.29
CA LEU A 108 -13.25 -2.76 18.19
C LEU A 108 -12.80 -3.63 17.02
N LYS A 109 -12.02 -4.68 17.28
CA LYS A 109 -11.58 -5.65 16.27
C LYS A 109 -12.78 -6.26 15.54
N LYS A 110 -13.77 -6.75 16.27
CA LYS A 110 -15.00 -7.34 15.69
C LYS A 110 -15.74 -6.34 14.81
N THR A 111 -15.83 -5.08 15.25
CA THR A 111 -16.46 -4.02 14.48
C THR A 111 -15.73 -3.78 13.16
N ILE A 112 -14.40 -3.63 13.21
CA ILE A 112 -13.55 -3.48 12.01
C ILE A 112 -13.70 -4.70 11.09
N ASP A 113 -13.56 -5.92 11.61
CA ASP A 113 -13.69 -7.16 10.85
C ASP A 113 -15.06 -7.26 10.16
N SER A 114 -16.14 -6.84 10.84
CA SER A 114 -17.49 -6.90 10.28
C SER A 114 -17.67 -6.00 9.06
N VAL A 115 -17.06 -4.81 9.07
CA VAL A 115 -17.09 -3.87 7.93
C VAL A 115 -16.19 -4.39 6.80
N ILE A 116 -15.00 -4.87 7.12
CA ILE A 116 -14.01 -5.29 6.12
C ILE A 116 -14.39 -6.59 5.42
N ARG A 117 -15.01 -7.56 6.10
CA ARG A 117 -15.50 -8.81 5.47
C ARG A 117 -16.53 -8.57 4.38
N GLY A 118 -17.31 -7.49 4.47
CA GLY A 118 -18.23 -7.07 3.41
C GLY A 118 -17.53 -6.39 2.23
N ALA A 119 -16.32 -5.85 2.44
CA ALA A 119 -15.60 -5.03 1.47
C ALA A 119 -14.44 -5.76 0.76
N ILE A 120 -13.83 -6.78 1.36
CA ILE A 120 -12.60 -7.44 0.84
C ILE A 120 -12.73 -8.96 0.84
N ALA A 121 -12.43 -9.62 -0.29
CA ALA A 121 -12.26 -11.07 -0.37
C ALA A 121 -10.78 -11.45 -0.12
N PHE A 122 -10.49 -12.21 0.94
CA PHE A 122 -9.13 -12.52 1.42
C PHE A 122 -8.43 -13.68 0.68
N TYR A 123 -8.70 -13.88 -0.61
CA TYR A 123 -8.14 -15.04 -1.32
C TYR A 123 -6.95 -14.62 -2.20
N ASP A 124 -5.86 -15.37 -2.11
CA ASP A 124 -4.66 -15.30 -2.97
C ASP A 124 -3.84 -14.00 -2.91
N VAL A 125 -3.52 -13.53 -1.70
CA VAL A 125 -2.60 -12.39 -1.50
C VAL A 125 -1.23 -12.82 -0.98
N LYS A 126 -0.19 -12.07 -1.35
CA LYS A 126 1.16 -12.21 -0.84
C LYS A 126 1.47 -11.06 0.11
N ILE A 127 1.61 -11.35 1.40
CA ILE A 127 1.95 -10.32 2.39
C ILE A 127 3.37 -9.80 2.16
N VAL A 128 3.49 -8.48 2.00
CA VAL A 128 4.76 -7.75 1.90
C VAL A 128 4.97 -6.99 3.20
N SER A 129 6.03 -7.34 3.92
CA SER A 129 6.41 -6.65 5.16
C SER A 129 6.93 -5.24 4.85
N PRO A 130 6.50 -4.19 5.58
CA PRO A 130 7.11 -2.87 5.49
C PRO A 130 8.50 -2.82 6.15
N LEU A 131 8.76 -3.71 7.12
CA LEU A 131 10.07 -3.82 7.75
C LEU A 131 11.05 -4.49 6.79
N ASN A 132 12.14 -3.78 6.50
CA ASN A 132 13.30 -4.36 5.85
C ASN A 132 13.88 -5.44 6.77
N LYS A 133 13.90 -6.70 6.32
CA LYS A 133 14.65 -7.77 6.99
C LYS A 133 16.12 -7.39 6.94
N LYS A 134 16.63 -6.68 7.95
CA LYS A 134 18.07 -6.65 8.21
C LYS A 134 18.49 -8.10 8.41
N LYS A 135 19.29 -8.64 7.49
CA LYS A 135 19.98 -9.90 7.68
C LYS A 135 20.86 -9.74 8.92
N GLY A 136 20.53 -10.45 10.00
CA GLY A 136 21.34 -10.52 11.21
C GLY A 136 20.99 -9.46 12.27
N ALA A 137 20.23 -9.90 13.27
CA ALA A 137 20.46 -9.61 14.67
C ALA A 137 20.43 -10.95 15.40
#